data_AF-A0A6A4VV99-F1
#
_entry.id   AF-A0A6A4VV99-F1
#
_cell.length_a   1.000
_cell.length_b   1.000
_cell.length_c   1.000
_cell.angle_alpha   90.00
_cell.angle_beta   90.00
_cell.angle_gamma   90.00
#
_symmetry.space_group_name_H-M   'P 1'
#
loop_
_entity.id
_entity.type
_entity.pdbx_description
1 polymer ?
#
loop_
_entity_poly.entity_id
_entity_poly.type
_entity_poly.pdbx_seq_one_letter_code
_entity_poly.pdbx_strand_id
1 'polypeptide(L)'
;MFIQKALLVICCHMAAVSANEPPSFEANMDYHVISENTPIGKEVYTLKGVDPEGSPLLYGLEGTDVLQVNPRSGVVSVQKRIDHETTTQLKLQVTLEDRVEGGDNNKVSVPITVIVVDENDNEPVFKKALYEAELREDAPVGSTVIKKIEVTDPDLVGENLNVTCDPKSSSEGACELLTVMALESTSQLYVGSLVLQRPLVLSPTGDPRISVALLASDGRFTAAGRALIGVQDVQNSPPSFSGSRTAVVDEGAAIGTVVLTVAAADGDSGAARPVVFEMVENPGEFFSLDEETGVLSTAKKLDRESDLVRGGAIHLTVKAVEVESGRRLRGPLTEATADITVTVRDANDEPPRFSQQEYSTTISENLRDGTPLPGLNILVTDADVGVSSAFTVRLLDETGPFSVEPSSGTGSSALSVRLARGPLDYENPNQRKFILLLVAEESRTPDRLATTATVTVAVSDLNDNPPRFSQDAYVAQVSEMSPPGTIITTVSAGDRDSGLFGLEGIVYQLSGAGSERFTIDPRTGTVVVAPCDTPGAPPCIDYETQRDYFLTVEVRRWAVASGSTSSDCQG
;
A
#
# COMPACT_ATOMS: atom_id res chain seq x y z
N MET A 1 -76.56 4.99 -96.40
CA MET A 1 -77.82 5.43 -97.04
C MET A 1 -77.71 6.93 -97.27
N PHE A 2 -77.55 7.35 -98.52
CA PHE A 2 -77.84 8.72 -98.94
C PHE A 2 -79.32 9.02 -98.64
N ILE A 3 -79.66 10.27 -98.29
CA ILE A 3 -80.63 11.12 -99.01
C ILE A 3 -80.58 12.54 -98.41
N GLN A 4 -80.75 13.51 -99.30
CA GLN A 4 -80.42 14.93 -99.22
C GLN A 4 -81.71 15.78 -99.36
N LYS A 5 -81.60 17.07 -98.97
CA LYS A 5 -82.42 18.28 -99.31
C LYS A 5 -83.55 18.64 -98.33
N ALA A 6 -83.77 19.92 -97.98
CA ALA A 6 -83.72 21.10 -98.86
C ALA A 6 -83.17 22.41 -98.24
N LEU A 7 -82.87 23.30 -99.20
CA LEU A 7 -82.34 24.66 -99.17
C LEU A 7 -83.36 25.67 -98.60
N LEU A 8 -82.90 26.65 -97.81
CA LEU A 8 -83.52 27.98 -97.75
C LEU A 8 -82.40 29.03 -97.89
N VAL A 9 -82.42 29.73 -99.02
CA VAL A 9 -81.59 30.91 -99.29
C VAL A 9 -82.40 32.13 -98.87
N ILE A 10 -81.87 32.90 -97.92
CA ILE A 10 -82.28 34.29 -97.70
C ILE A 10 -81.05 35.13 -97.98
N CYS A 11 -81.10 35.85 -99.10
CA CYS A 11 -80.17 36.91 -99.43
C CYS A 11 -80.73 38.18 -98.79
N CYS A 12 -80.00 38.78 -97.84
CA CYS A 12 -80.27 40.14 -97.39
C CYS A 12 -78.96 40.94 -97.51
N HIS A 13 -79.11 42.13 -98.09
CA HIS A 13 -78.03 43.03 -98.49
C HIS A 13 -77.10 43.40 -97.33
N MET A 14 -75.81 43.52 -97.68
CA MET A 14 -74.81 44.27 -96.95
C MET A 14 -75.33 45.65 -96.58
N ALA A 15 -75.48 45.87 -95.28
CA ALA A 15 -75.12 47.11 -94.62
C ALA A 15 -74.47 46.70 -93.29
N ALA A 16 -73.25 46.17 -93.37
CA ALA A 16 -72.42 45.98 -92.19
C ALA A 16 -72.00 47.37 -91.72
N VAL A 17 -72.79 47.95 -90.81
CA VAL A 17 -72.19 48.77 -89.76
C VAL A 17 -71.33 47.77 -88.98
N SER A 18 -70.01 47.82 -89.18
CA SER A 18 -69.07 47.06 -88.35
C SER A 18 -69.32 47.53 -86.92
N ALA A 19 -69.90 46.65 -86.10
CA ALA A 19 -69.87 46.82 -84.66
C ALA A 19 -68.43 46.55 -84.22
N ASN A 20 -67.93 47.31 -83.23
CA ASN A 20 -66.61 47.07 -82.65
C ASN A 20 -66.67 45.77 -81.82
N GLU A 21 -66.04 44.68 -82.27
CA GLU A 21 -65.95 43.42 -81.53
C GLU A 21 -64.79 43.44 -80.50
N PRO A 22 -64.88 42.70 -79.38
CA PRO A 22 -63.85 42.74 -78.35
C PRO A 22 -62.56 42.02 -78.77
N PRO A 23 -61.37 42.55 -78.40
CA PRO A 23 -60.10 41.91 -78.71
C PRO A 23 -59.90 40.61 -77.91
N SER A 24 -59.09 39.69 -78.43
CA SER A 24 -58.82 38.40 -77.79
C SER A 24 -57.32 38.13 -77.66
N PHE A 25 -56.90 37.41 -76.61
CA PHE A 25 -55.51 36.99 -76.45
C PHE A 25 -55.19 35.84 -77.41
N GLU A 26 -53.99 35.86 -78.02
CA GLU A 26 -53.53 34.79 -78.92
C GLU A 26 -53.15 33.52 -78.16
N ALA A 27 -52.61 33.68 -76.96
CA ALA A 27 -52.13 32.60 -76.11
C ALA A 27 -53.12 32.32 -74.98
N ASN A 28 -53.06 31.09 -74.48
CA ASN A 28 -53.74 30.75 -73.24
C ASN A 28 -53.08 31.52 -72.07
N MET A 29 -53.89 32.18 -71.25
CA MET A 29 -53.46 33.03 -70.14
C MET A 29 -53.72 32.38 -68.76
N ASP A 30 -53.82 31.05 -68.68
CA ASP A 30 -54.09 30.34 -67.43
C ASP A 30 -53.00 30.55 -66.36
N TYR A 31 -51.73 30.32 -66.73
CA TYR A 31 -50.59 30.52 -65.82
C TYR A 31 -49.30 30.87 -66.56
N HIS A 32 -48.40 31.53 -65.83
CA HIS A 32 -47.01 31.77 -66.26
C HIS A 32 -46.05 31.47 -65.10
N VAL A 33 -44.79 31.18 -65.40
CA VAL A 33 -43.80 30.76 -64.40
C VAL A 33 -42.62 31.72 -64.44
N ILE A 34 -42.23 32.26 -63.28
CA ILE A 34 -41.11 33.20 -63.12
C ILE A 34 -40.30 32.77 -61.91
N SER A 35 -38.97 32.73 -62.03
CA SER A 35 -38.08 32.50 -60.87
C SER A 35 -37.92 33.79 -60.05
N GLU A 36 -37.88 33.69 -58.73
CA GLU A 36 -37.71 34.87 -57.87
C GLU A 36 -36.38 35.61 -58.08
N ASN A 37 -35.35 34.90 -58.53
CA ASN A 37 -34.03 35.48 -58.84
C ASN A 37 -34.05 36.35 -60.12
N THR A 38 -35.18 36.42 -60.81
CA THR A 38 -35.32 37.18 -62.06
C THR A 38 -35.01 38.66 -61.80
N PRO A 39 -33.99 39.25 -62.46
CA PRO A 39 -33.54 40.59 -62.14
C PRO A 39 -34.56 41.65 -62.55
N ILE A 40 -34.58 42.76 -61.82
CA ILE A 40 -35.42 43.92 -62.13
C ILE A 40 -35.13 44.40 -63.56
N GLY A 41 -36.17 44.66 -64.32
CA GLY A 41 -36.13 45.08 -65.73
C GLY A 41 -36.05 43.93 -66.73
N LYS A 42 -35.90 42.67 -66.28
CA LYS A 42 -35.91 41.53 -67.19
C LYS A 42 -37.28 41.32 -67.78
N GLU A 43 -37.32 41.17 -69.10
CA GLU A 43 -38.51 40.77 -69.85
C GLU A 43 -38.82 39.29 -69.56
N VAL A 44 -40.03 39.01 -69.10
CA VAL A 44 -40.48 37.68 -68.63
C VAL A 44 -41.56 37.07 -69.51
N TYR A 45 -42.31 37.89 -70.24
CA TYR A 45 -43.35 37.47 -71.16
C TYR A 45 -43.71 38.60 -72.12
N THR A 46 -44.33 38.29 -73.26
CA THR A 46 -44.88 39.31 -74.17
C THR A 46 -46.33 38.97 -74.46
N LEU A 47 -47.24 39.82 -74.00
CA LEU A 47 -48.67 39.71 -74.28
C LEU A 47 -48.91 39.91 -75.78
N LYS A 48 -49.73 39.04 -76.37
CA LYS A 48 -50.17 39.13 -77.76
C LYS A 48 -51.67 38.96 -77.83
N GLY A 49 -52.30 39.76 -78.67
CA GLY A 49 -53.73 39.76 -78.86
C GLY A 49 -54.07 40.12 -80.30
N VAL A 50 -55.26 39.71 -80.72
CA VAL A 50 -55.82 39.99 -82.04
C VAL A 50 -57.15 40.70 -81.85
N ASP A 51 -57.29 41.78 -82.60
CA ASP A 51 -58.54 42.51 -82.78
C ASP A 51 -59.19 42.07 -84.09
N PRO A 52 -60.46 41.62 -84.10
CA PRO A 52 -61.14 41.18 -85.34
C PRO A 52 -61.15 42.24 -86.45
N GLU A 53 -61.19 43.52 -86.07
CA GLU A 53 -61.21 44.70 -86.95
C GLU A 53 -59.81 45.24 -87.27
N GLY A 54 -58.76 44.73 -86.61
CA GLY A 54 -57.37 45.15 -86.79
C GLY A 54 -57.01 46.48 -86.12
N SER A 55 -57.79 46.92 -85.13
CA SER A 55 -57.54 48.14 -84.35
C SER A 55 -56.25 48.04 -83.53
N PRO A 56 -55.56 49.16 -83.25
CA PRO A 56 -54.38 49.16 -82.37
C PRO A 56 -54.75 48.72 -80.95
N LEU A 57 -53.96 47.80 -80.37
CA LEU A 57 -54.19 47.27 -79.04
C LEU A 57 -53.32 47.96 -77.97
N LEU A 58 -53.90 48.18 -76.80
CA LEU A 58 -53.17 48.51 -75.58
C LEU A 58 -53.17 47.34 -74.60
N TYR A 59 -51.99 47.05 -74.08
CA TYR A 59 -51.76 45.99 -73.09
C TYR A 59 -51.72 46.56 -71.67
N GLY A 60 -52.36 45.87 -70.73
CA GLY A 60 -52.37 46.26 -69.32
C GLY A 60 -52.21 45.08 -68.38
N LEU A 61 -51.74 45.37 -67.16
CA LEU A 61 -51.64 44.47 -66.03
C LEU A 61 -52.31 45.16 -64.83
N GLU A 62 -53.22 44.45 -64.17
CA GLU A 62 -53.91 44.92 -62.97
C GLU A 62 -53.73 43.89 -61.84
N GLY A 63 -53.64 44.37 -60.59
CA GLY A 63 -53.51 43.49 -59.42
C GLY A 63 -52.08 43.06 -59.07
N THR A 64 -51.06 43.70 -59.66
CA THR A 64 -49.64 43.52 -59.29
C THR A 64 -48.93 44.87 -59.29
N ASP A 65 -47.96 45.04 -58.39
CA ASP A 65 -46.97 46.13 -58.38
C ASP A 65 -45.53 45.61 -58.58
N VAL A 66 -45.41 44.30 -58.85
CA VAL A 66 -44.16 43.56 -59.00
C VAL A 66 -43.80 43.36 -60.47
N LEU A 67 -44.80 43.27 -61.35
CA LEU A 67 -44.64 43.20 -62.80
C LEU A 67 -45.22 44.46 -63.45
N GLN A 68 -44.60 44.89 -64.54
CA GLN A 68 -45.10 45.99 -65.38
C GLN A 68 -45.18 45.54 -66.84
N VAL A 69 -46.11 46.11 -67.61
CA VAL A 69 -46.23 45.85 -69.05
C VAL A 69 -46.03 47.14 -69.82
N ASN A 70 -45.31 47.08 -70.94
CA ASN A 70 -45.28 48.16 -71.91
C ASN A 70 -46.62 48.18 -72.68
N PRO A 71 -47.43 49.26 -72.57
CA PRO A 71 -48.78 49.26 -73.13
C PRO A 71 -48.84 49.14 -74.65
N ARG A 72 -47.75 49.42 -75.38
CA ARG A 72 -47.73 49.37 -76.85
C ARG A 72 -47.08 48.11 -77.40
N SER A 73 -46.06 47.56 -76.72
CA SER A 73 -45.36 46.37 -77.19
C SER A 73 -45.83 45.06 -76.54
N GLY A 74 -46.60 45.14 -75.46
CA GLY A 74 -47.07 43.97 -74.70
C GLY A 74 -45.99 43.29 -73.86
N VAL A 75 -44.75 43.80 -73.86
CA VAL A 75 -43.63 43.23 -73.10
C VAL A 75 -43.86 43.42 -71.61
N VAL A 76 -43.94 42.32 -70.88
CA VAL A 76 -44.02 42.25 -69.42
C VAL A 76 -42.60 42.12 -68.87
N SER A 77 -42.26 42.97 -67.90
CA SER A 77 -40.96 42.98 -67.23
C SER A 77 -41.11 43.08 -65.72
N VAL A 78 -40.09 42.60 -65.00
CA VAL A 78 -40.05 42.69 -63.54
C VAL A 78 -39.80 44.14 -63.09
N GLN A 79 -40.65 44.65 -62.22
CA GLN A 79 -40.59 46.02 -61.68
C GLN A 79 -40.02 46.06 -60.25
N LYS A 80 -40.31 45.06 -59.42
CA LYS A 80 -39.79 44.91 -58.05
C LYS A 80 -39.21 43.52 -57.84
N ARG A 81 -38.38 43.35 -56.81
CA ARG A 81 -37.91 42.02 -56.41
C ARG A 81 -39.09 41.12 -56.08
N ILE A 82 -38.99 39.89 -56.52
CA ILE A 82 -39.89 38.79 -56.20
C ILE A 82 -39.19 37.97 -55.11
N ASP A 83 -39.96 37.43 -54.18
CA ASP A 83 -39.48 36.66 -53.02
C ASP A 83 -40.50 35.54 -52.78
N HIS A 84 -40.10 34.30 -53.02
CA HIS A 84 -40.95 33.12 -52.94
C HIS A 84 -41.44 32.90 -51.51
N GLU A 85 -40.56 33.13 -50.53
CA GLU A 85 -40.81 32.96 -49.08
C GLU A 85 -41.91 33.90 -48.60
N THR A 86 -42.03 35.07 -49.24
CA THR A 86 -43.12 36.00 -48.99
C THR A 86 -44.36 35.69 -49.84
N THR A 87 -44.21 35.34 -51.13
CA THR A 87 -45.35 35.12 -52.03
C THR A 87 -45.05 34.11 -53.14
N THR A 88 -45.68 32.93 -53.03
CA THR A 88 -45.50 31.80 -53.96
C THR A 88 -46.27 31.92 -55.29
N GLN A 89 -47.29 32.78 -55.35
CA GLN A 89 -48.07 33.02 -56.57
C GLN A 89 -48.65 34.45 -56.61
N LEU A 90 -48.57 35.09 -57.78
CA LEU A 90 -49.20 36.38 -58.05
C LEU A 90 -50.49 36.15 -58.84
N LYS A 91 -51.63 36.56 -58.28
CA LYS A 91 -52.93 36.49 -58.95
C LYS A 91 -53.27 37.87 -59.50
N LEU A 92 -53.22 38.01 -60.81
CA LEU A 92 -53.35 39.30 -61.48
C LEU A 92 -54.25 39.19 -62.72
N GLN A 93 -54.64 40.32 -63.30
CA GLN A 93 -55.44 40.36 -64.52
C GLN A 93 -54.62 40.99 -65.65
N VAL A 94 -54.61 40.32 -66.79
CA VAL A 94 -54.08 40.90 -68.04
C VAL A 94 -55.23 41.54 -68.80
N THR A 95 -55.00 42.72 -69.36
CA THR A 95 -56.03 43.46 -70.08
C THR A 95 -55.60 43.77 -71.51
N LEU A 96 -56.52 43.57 -72.46
CA LEU A 96 -56.42 44.07 -73.83
C LEU A 96 -57.50 45.12 -74.03
N GLU A 97 -57.12 46.31 -74.47
CA GLU A 97 -58.03 47.38 -74.84
C GLU A 97 -57.83 47.73 -76.32
N ASP A 98 -58.88 47.64 -77.13
CA ASP A 98 -58.83 48.15 -78.51
C ASP A 98 -58.82 49.70 -78.52
N ARG A 99 -58.43 50.29 -79.64
CA ARG A 99 -58.44 51.76 -79.81
C ARG A 99 -59.12 52.13 -81.10
N VAL A 100 -60.41 52.45 -81.00
CA VAL A 100 -61.24 52.84 -82.15
C VAL A 100 -61.45 54.35 -82.18
N GLU A 101 -61.15 54.97 -83.33
CA GLU A 101 -61.28 56.41 -83.50
C GLU A 101 -62.76 56.80 -83.68
N GLY A 102 -63.33 57.49 -82.69
CA GLY A 102 -64.72 57.97 -82.71
C GLY A 102 -65.79 56.98 -82.20
N GLY A 103 -65.39 55.90 -81.52
CA GLY A 103 -66.27 54.90 -80.89
C GLY A 103 -65.86 54.56 -79.45
N ASP A 104 -66.63 53.65 -78.82
CA ASP A 104 -66.30 53.10 -77.50
C ASP A 104 -65.28 51.95 -77.64
N ASN A 105 -64.24 51.98 -76.81
CA ASN A 105 -63.25 50.91 -76.78
C ASN A 105 -63.78 49.67 -76.07
N ASN A 106 -63.47 48.47 -76.56
CA ASN A 106 -63.67 47.23 -75.81
C ASN A 106 -62.43 46.89 -74.99
N LYS A 107 -62.65 46.53 -73.72
CA LYS A 107 -61.61 46.02 -72.83
C LYS A 107 -61.92 44.59 -72.38
N VAL A 108 -61.02 43.67 -72.70
CA VAL A 108 -61.07 42.29 -72.22
C VAL A 108 -60.07 42.12 -71.09
N SER A 109 -60.52 41.56 -69.98
CA SER A 109 -59.68 41.28 -68.79
C SER A 109 -59.74 39.79 -68.48
N VAL A 110 -58.58 39.14 -68.47
CA VAL A 110 -58.45 37.70 -68.21
C VAL A 110 -57.59 37.50 -66.96
N PRO A 111 -58.03 36.71 -65.96
CA PRO A 111 -57.19 36.38 -64.82
C PRO A 111 -56.04 35.46 -65.23
N ILE A 112 -54.84 35.74 -64.73
CA ILE A 112 -53.65 34.89 -64.88
C ILE A 112 -53.00 34.66 -63.51
N THR A 113 -52.54 33.44 -63.27
CA THR A 113 -51.75 33.10 -62.09
C THR A 113 -50.27 33.01 -62.47
N VAL A 114 -49.44 33.88 -61.93
CA VAL A 114 -47.98 33.76 -62.08
C VAL A 114 -47.44 32.95 -60.91
N ILE A 115 -46.91 31.77 -61.19
CA ILE A 115 -46.25 30.91 -60.20
C ILE A 115 -44.82 31.40 -60.03
N VAL A 116 -44.44 31.71 -58.80
CA VAL A 116 -43.06 32.06 -58.44
C VAL A 116 -42.32 30.78 -58.14
N VAL A 117 -41.27 30.49 -58.90
CA VAL A 117 -40.37 29.36 -58.64
C VAL A 117 -39.37 29.78 -57.58
N ASP A 118 -39.33 28.96 -56.55
CA ASP A 118 -38.39 29.00 -55.44
C ASP A 118 -36.95 28.77 -55.91
N GLU A 119 -36.01 29.48 -55.30
CA GLU A 119 -34.58 29.38 -55.52
C GLU A 119 -33.88 29.22 -54.18
N ASN A 120 -32.85 28.37 -54.13
CA ASN A 120 -32.07 28.21 -52.91
C ASN A 120 -31.23 29.50 -52.69
N ASP A 121 -31.75 30.45 -51.92
CA ASP A 121 -31.18 31.76 -51.67
C ASP A 121 -31.19 32.18 -50.18
N ASN A 122 -31.79 31.36 -49.32
CA ASN A 122 -31.69 31.48 -47.87
C ASN A 122 -30.66 30.48 -47.32
N GLU A 123 -30.07 30.81 -46.17
CA GLU A 123 -29.13 29.92 -45.50
C GLU A 123 -29.83 29.07 -44.42
N PRO A 124 -29.35 27.85 -44.14
CA PRO A 124 -29.89 27.03 -43.07
C PRO A 124 -29.80 27.73 -41.71
N VAL A 125 -30.81 27.60 -40.86
CA VAL A 125 -30.81 28.25 -39.53
C VAL A 125 -30.98 27.23 -38.41
N PHE A 126 -29.99 27.16 -37.50
CA PHE A 126 -30.13 26.40 -36.26
C PHE A 126 -31.19 27.03 -35.35
N LYS A 127 -32.10 26.22 -34.80
CA LYS A 127 -33.13 26.71 -33.85
C LYS A 127 -32.56 27.26 -32.54
N LYS A 128 -31.35 26.85 -32.16
CA LYS A 128 -30.64 27.34 -30.98
C LYS A 128 -29.25 27.82 -31.35
N ALA A 129 -28.83 28.94 -30.76
CA ALA A 129 -27.47 29.45 -30.89
C ALA A 129 -26.42 28.56 -30.18
N LEU A 130 -26.81 27.91 -29.09
CA LEU A 130 -25.97 27.00 -28.32
C LEU A 130 -26.79 25.80 -27.83
N TYR A 131 -26.22 24.61 -27.97
CA TYR A 131 -26.75 23.38 -27.38
C TYR A 131 -25.87 22.97 -26.20
N GLU A 132 -26.48 22.76 -25.03
CA GLU A 132 -25.75 22.37 -23.81
C GLU A 132 -26.19 20.98 -23.36
N ALA A 133 -25.24 20.18 -22.90
CA ALA A 133 -25.48 18.86 -22.34
C ALA A 133 -24.38 18.49 -21.35
N GLU A 134 -24.67 17.51 -20.49
CA GLU A 134 -23.71 16.90 -19.58
C GLU A 134 -23.48 15.45 -20.02
N LEU A 135 -22.23 15.02 -20.03
CA LEU A 135 -21.83 13.67 -20.38
C LEU A 135 -21.00 13.08 -19.24
N ARG A 136 -21.44 11.96 -18.69
CA ARG A 136 -20.63 11.21 -17.73
C ARG A 136 -19.49 10.51 -18.45
N GLU A 137 -18.31 10.46 -17.85
CA GLU A 137 -17.16 9.76 -18.45
C GLU A 137 -17.37 8.25 -18.63
N ASP A 138 -18.20 7.63 -17.80
CA ASP A 138 -18.59 6.21 -17.88
C ASP A 138 -19.70 5.94 -18.90
N ALA A 139 -20.17 6.95 -19.63
CA ALA A 139 -21.26 6.81 -20.58
C ALA A 139 -20.89 5.79 -21.68
N PRO A 140 -21.74 4.78 -21.93
CA PRO A 140 -21.44 3.77 -22.95
C PRO A 140 -21.46 4.39 -24.35
N VAL A 141 -20.61 3.85 -25.24
CA VAL A 141 -20.64 4.18 -26.66
C VAL A 141 -22.05 3.95 -27.21
N GLY A 142 -22.56 4.91 -27.98
CA GLY A 142 -23.94 4.97 -28.46
C GLY A 142 -24.86 5.84 -27.61
N SER A 143 -24.39 6.37 -26.47
CA SER A 143 -25.17 7.31 -25.65
C SER A 143 -25.49 8.60 -26.40
N THR A 144 -26.77 8.99 -26.40
CA THR A 144 -27.21 10.27 -26.96
C THR A 144 -26.93 11.41 -26.00
N VAL A 145 -26.04 12.31 -26.38
CA VAL A 145 -25.61 13.47 -25.59
C VAL A 145 -26.58 14.64 -25.79
N ILE A 146 -26.87 14.98 -27.05
CA ILE A 146 -27.88 15.99 -27.40
C ILE A 146 -28.99 15.30 -28.17
N LYS A 147 -30.20 15.31 -27.62
CA LYS A 147 -31.35 14.58 -28.17
C LYS A 147 -31.96 15.21 -29.42
N LYS A 148 -31.86 16.54 -29.57
CA LYS A 148 -32.52 17.27 -30.65
C LYS A 148 -31.67 18.47 -31.09
N ILE A 149 -31.00 18.30 -32.22
CA ILE A 149 -30.42 19.36 -33.04
C ILE A 149 -31.41 19.63 -34.15
N GLU A 150 -31.88 20.87 -34.26
CA GLU A 150 -32.90 21.24 -35.22
C GLU A 150 -32.38 22.40 -36.08
N VAL A 151 -32.43 22.21 -37.39
CA VAL A 151 -32.08 23.22 -38.41
C VAL A 151 -33.24 23.33 -39.37
N THR A 152 -33.60 24.57 -39.70
CA THR A 152 -34.65 24.84 -40.68
C THR A 152 -34.13 25.74 -41.77
N ASP A 153 -34.60 25.49 -42.97
CA ASP A 153 -34.36 26.30 -44.15
C ASP A 153 -35.73 26.65 -44.75
N PRO A 154 -36.02 27.93 -45.05
CA PRO A 154 -37.29 28.29 -45.67
C PRO A 154 -37.42 27.76 -47.11
N ASP A 155 -36.31 27.53 -47.81
CA ASP A 155 -36.30 27.14 -49.23
C ASP A 155 -36.86 25.71 -49.41
N LEU A 156 -37.79 25.54 -50.34
CA LEU A 156 -38.33 24.23 -50.74
C LEU A 156 -37.35 23.47 -51.64
N VAL A 157 -36.46 24.17 -52.35
CA VAL A 157 -35.45 23.63 -53.26
C VAL A 157 -34.04 23.62 -52.66
N GLY A 158 -33.22 22.65 -53.05
CA GLY A 158 -31.86 22.45 -52.52
C GLY A 158 -31.53 20.98 -52.32
N GLU A 159 -30.34 20.68 -51.81
CA GLU A 159 -30.07 19.35 -51.25
C GLU A 159 -30.76 19.23 -49.89
N ASN A 160 -30.96 18.00 -49.42
CA ASN A 160 -31.48 17.82 -48.06
C ASN A 160 -30.47 18.37 -47.06
N LEU A 161 -30.96 19.09 -46.05
CA LEU A 161 -30.14 19.64 -44.99
C LEU A 161 -29.30 18.54 -44.34
N ASN A 162 -28.01 18.78 -44.24
CA ASN A 162 -27.04 17.90 -43.60
C ASN A 162 -26.28 18.67 -42.51
N VAL A 163 -26.17 18.08 -41.33
CA VAL A 163 -25.42 18.64 -40.21
C VAL A 163 -24.24 17.74 -39.89
N THR A 164 -23.05 18.34 -39.86
CA THR A 164 -21.79 17.65 -39.59
C THR A 164 -21.01 18.33 -38.46
N CYS A 165 -20.02 17.64 -37.92
CA CYS A 165 -19.08 18.20 -36.95
C CYS A 165 -17.90 18.82 -37.70
N ASP A 166 -17.53 20.07 -37.39
CA ASP A 166 -16.34 20.72 -37.95
C ASP A 166 -15.12 20.50 -37.04
N PRO A 167 -14.15 19.65 -37.43
CA PRO A 167 -12.99 19.35 -36.61
C PRO A 167 -12.03 20.53 -36.44
N LYS A 168 -12.08 21.55 -37.30
CA LYS A 168 -11.18 22.72 -37.21
C LYS A 168 -11.59 23.71 -36.14
N SER A 169 -12.89 23.77 -35.86
CA SER A 169 -13.50 24.74 -34.93
C SER A 169 -13.99 24.08 -33.64
N SER A 170 -13.81 22.77 -33.51
CA SER A 170 -14.13 21.99 -32.31
C SER A 170 -12.90 21.78 -31.42
N SER A 171 -13.11 21.34 -30.18
CA SER A 171 -12.04 20.84 -29.32
C SER A 171 -11.30 19.68 -30.01
N GLU A 172 -10.01 19.51 -29.69
CA GLU A 172 -9.18 18.45 -30.26
C GLU A 172 -9.83 17.07 -30.03
N GLY A 173 -9.94 16.27 -31.11
CA GLY A 173 -10.56 14.94 -31.06
C GLY A 173 -12.09 14.91 -30.89
N ALA A 174 -12.78 16.06 -30.75
CA ALA A 174 -14.21 16.09 -30.46
C ALA A 174 -15.07 15.44 -31.55
N CYS A 175 -14.76 15.66 -32.83
CA CYS A 175 -15.48 15.03 -33.95
C CYS A 175 -15.14 13.55 -34.17
N GLU A 176 -14.11 13.01 -33.50
CA GLU A 176 -13.85 11.56 -33.47
C GLU A 176 -14.59 10.88 -32.31
N LEU A 177 -14.78 11.63 -31.22
CA LEU A 177 -15.48 11.20 -30.02
C LEU A 177 -17.01 11.25 -30.20
N LEU A 178 -17.51 12.34 -30.78
CA LEU A 178 -18.94 12.64 -30.93
C LEU A 178 -19.30 12.72 -32.42
N THR A 179 -20.44 12.14 -32.77
CA THR A 179 -20.95 12.12 -34.14
C THR A 179 -22.39 12.61 -34.20
N VAL A 180 -22.73 13.27 -35.30
CA VAL A 180 -24.09 13.75 -35.55
C VAL A 180 -24.86 12.65 -36.28
N MET A 181 -25.99 12.24 -35.72
CA MET A 181 -26.89 11.24 -36.31
C MET A 181 -28.19 11.91 -36.74
N ALA A 182 -28.47 11.90 -38.04
CA ALA A 182 -29.72 12.40 -38.58
C ALA A 182 -30.88 11.46 -38.23
N LEU A 183 -31.99 12.03 -37.73
CA LEU A 183 -33.28 11.34 -37.60
C LEU A 183 -34.20 11.69 -38.77
N GLU A 184 -34.20 12.95 -39.19
CA GLU A 184 -34.97 13.48 -40.31
C GLU A 184 -34.12 14.49 -41.07
N SER A 185 -34.14 14.41 -42.40
CA SER A 185 -33.34 15.27 -43.28
C SER A 185 -34.12 15.48 -44.59
N THR A 186 -34.58 16.72 -44.78
CA THR A 186 -35.31 17.23 -45.94
C THR A 186 -34.69 18.57 -46.36
N SER A 187 -35.13 19.18 -47.47
CA SER A 187 -34.67 20.52 -47.85
C SER A 187 -35.00 21.59 -46.81
N GLN A 188 -36.13 21.46 -46.09
CA GLN A 188 -36.59 22.49 -45.14
C GLN A 188 -36.30 22.20 -43.67
N LEU A 189 -36.12 20.94 -43.31
CA LEU A 189 -35.99 20.51 -41.92
C LEU A 189 -34.94 19.42 -41.77
N TYR A 190 -34.03 19.66 -40.83
CA TYR A 190 -33.16 18.67 -40.24
C TYR A 190 -33.48 18.48 -38.77
N VAL A 191 -33.64 17.23 -38.35
CA VAL A 191 -33.67 16.83 -36.95
C VAL A 191 -32.63 15.74 -36.74
N GLY A 192 -31.69 15.98 -35.84
CA GLY A 192 -30.63 15.03 -35.52
C GLY A 192 -30.33 14.98 -34.03
N SER A 193 -29.38 14.12 -33.68
CA SER A 193 -28.86 13.98 -32.31
C SER A 193 -27.34 13.91 -32.33
N LEU A 194 -26.70 14.33 -31.24
CA LEU A 194 -25.26 14.17 -31.05
C LEU A 194 -25.03 12.94 -30.18
N VAL A 195 -24.22 12.00 -30.66
CA VAL A 195 -24.06 10.67 -30.06
C VAL A 195 -22.58 10.39 -29.81
N LEU A 196 -22.29 9.74 -28.67
CA LEU A 196 -20.96 9.28 -28.31
C LEU A 196 -20.55 8.08 -29.17
N GLN A 197 -19.47 8.20 -29.93
CA GLN A 197 -18.97 7.16 -30.85
C GLN A 197 -17.75 6.42 -30.31
N ARG A 198 -16.99 7.02 -29.39
CA ARG A 198 -15.83 6.39 -28.74
C ARG A 198 -15.90 6.54 -27.22
N PRO A 199 -15.24 5.67 -26.44
CA PRO A 199 -15.13 5.84 -25.00
C PRO A 199 -14.54 7.21 -24.65
N LEU A 200 -15.16 7.89 -23.69
CA LEU A 200 -14.66 9.16 -23.16
C LEU A 200 -13.54 8.87 -22.17
N VAL A 201 -12.47 9.67 -22.24
CA VAL A 201 -11.38 9.65 -21.26
C VAL A 201 -11.21 11.08 -20.77
N LEU A 202 -11.41 11.31 -19.47
CA LEU A 202 -11.25 12.64 -18.90
C LEU A 202 -9.76 13.01 -18.84
N SER A 203 -9.43 14.23 -19.25
CA SER A 203 -8.07 14.75 -19.08
C SER A 203 -7.90 15.31 -17.66
N PRO A 204 -6.89 14.88 -16.89
CA PRO A 204 -6.69 15.35 -15.51
C PRO A 204 -6.26 16.82 -15.39
N THR A 205 -5.88 17.47 -16.50
CA THR A 205 -5.43 18.88 -16.51
C THR A 205 -6.18 19.76 -17.50
N GLY A 206 -7.25 19.24 -18.13
CA GLY A 206 -8.01 19.93 -19.18
C GLY A 206 -9.25 20.67 -18.66
N ASP A 207 -9.80 21.56 -19.49
CA ASP A 207 -11.17 22.06 -19.29
C ASP A 207 -12.12 20.85 -19.41
N PRO A 208 -12.97 20.55 -18.42
CA PRO A 208 -13.91 19.44 -18.47
C PRO A 208 -15.02 19.66 -19.51
N ARG A 209 -14.93 20.68 -20.38
CA ARG A 209 -15.91 20.99 -21.41
C ARG A 209 -15.39 20.68 -22.80
N ILE A 210 -16.20 19.97 -23.58
CA ILE A 210 -15.96 19.66 -24.98
C ILE A 210 -16.80 20.61 -25.84
N SER A 211 -16.15 21.46 -26.63
CA SER A 211 -16.81 22.33 -27.59
C SER A 211 -16.89 21.65 -28.95
N VAL A 212 -18.10 21.46 -29.46
CA VAL A 212 -18.37 20.87 -30.78
C VAL A 212 -18.95 21.94 -31.68
N ALA A 213 -18.22 22.30 -32.73
CA ALA A 213 -18.72 23.15 -33.80
C ALA A 213 -19.56 22.29 -34.77
N LEU A 214 -20.80 22.72 -35.00
CA LEU A 214 -21.74 22.09 -35.91
C LEU A 214 -21.80 22.90 -37.19
N LEU A 215 -21.80 22.23 -38.34
CA LEU A 215 -21.93 22.85 -39.65
C LEU A 215 -23.14 22.27 -40.35
N ALA A 216 -24.17 23.10 -40.56
CA ALA A 216 -25.33 22.77 -41.39
C ALA A 216 -25.06 23.20 -42.83
N SER A 217 -25.53 22.40 -43.80
CA SER A 217 -25.40 22.67 -45.24
C SER A 217 -26.64 22.18 -45.98
N ASP A 218 -27.14 22.99 -46.90
CA ASP A 218 -28.19 22.68 -47.90
C ASP A 218 -27.61 22.36 -49.29
N GLY A 219 -26.28 22.36 -49.41
CA GLY A 219 -25.53 22.12 -50.65
C GLY A 219 -24.97 23.39 -51.29
N ARG A 220 -25.47 24.58 -50.92
CA ARG A 220 -25.02 25.88 -51.43
C ARG A 220 -24.57 26.81 -50.31
N PHE A 221 -25.37 26.95 -49.26
CA PHE A 221 -25.10 27.74 -48.07
C PHE A 221 -24.74 26.85 -46.89
N THR A 222 -24.02 27.44 -45.95
CA THR A 222 -23.65 26.75 -44.72
C THR A 222 -23.83 27.66 -43.53
N ALA A 223 -24.36 27.11 -42.44
CA ALA A 223 -24.48 27.80 -41.17
C ALA A 223 -23.72 27.10 -40.07
N ALA A 224 -23.18 27.89 -39.15
CA ALA A 224 -22.43 27.39 -38.00
C ALA A 224 -23.33 27.39 -36.75
N GLY A 225 -23.31 26.27 -36.03
CA GLY A 225 -23.89 26.11 -34.70
C GLY A 225 -22.83 25.65 -33.70
N ARG A 226 -23.17 25.65 -32.42
CA ARG A 226 -22.26 25.17 -31.38
C ARG A 226 -22.97 24.29 -30.36
N ALA A 227 -22.30 23.24 -29.94
CA ALA A 227 -22.64 22.43 -28.78
C ALA A 227 -21.51 22.51 -27.74
N LEU A 228 -21.87 22.69 -26.47
CA LEU A 228 -20.94 22.68 -25.34
C LEU A 228 -21.35 21.55 -24.39
N ILE A 229 -20.46 20.58 -24.22
CA ILE A 229 -20.71 19.38 -23.42
C ILE A 229 -19.85 19.47 -22.16
N GLY A 230 -20.48 19.60 -20.99
CA GLY A 230 -19.81 19.43 -19.70
C GLY A 230 -19.56 17.95 -19.45
N VAL A 231 -18.33 17.59 -19.06
CA VAL A 231 -17.99 16.22 -18.71
C VAL A 231 -18.00 16.07 -17.19
N GLN A 232 -18.74 15.07 -16.73
CA GLN A 232 -18.86 14.72 -15.32
C GLN A 232 -17.91 13.58 -15.00
N ASP A 233 -17.01 13.86 -14.06
CA ASP A 233 -16.18 12.87 -13.38
C ASP A 233 -17.07 11.89 -12.60
N VAL A 234 -16.72 10.60 -12.63
CA VAL A 234 -17.48 9.54 -12.00
C VAL A 234 -16.58 8.77 -11.07
N GLN A 235 -16.99 8.66 -9.81
CA GLN A 235 -16.28 7.85 -8.84
C GLN A 235 -16.20 6.38 -9.29
N ASN A 236 -15.04 5.96 -9.79
CA ASN A 236 -14.85 4.62 -10.34
C ASN A 236 -13.52 3.97 -9.91
N SER A 237 -12.66 4.73 -9.23
CA SER A 237 -11.34 4.30 -8.78
C SER A 237 -11.08 4.73 -7.33
N PRO A 238 -10.73 3.80 -6.41
CA PRO A 238 -10.44 4.16 -5.03
C PRO A 238 -9.12 4.92 -4.87
N PRO A 239 -8.91 5.57 -3.71
CA PRO A 239 -7.65 6.27 -3.41
C PRO A 239 -6.43 5.37 -3.62
N SER A 240 -5.41 5.92 -4.26
CA SER A 240 -4.18 5.22 -4.57
C SER A 240 -3.05 5.65 -3.64
N PHE A 241 -2.51 4.71 -2.87
CA PHE A 241 -1.34 4.94 -2.02
C PHE A 241 -0.06 5.01 -2.84
N SER A 242 0.78 6.00 -2.55
CA SER A 242 2.08 6.23 -3.20
C SER A 242 3.21 6.31 -2.16
N GLY A 243 4.47 6.29 -2.63
CA GLY A 243 5.63 6.35 -1.75
C GLY A 243 5.99 5.03 -1.06
N SER A 244 6.84 5.12 -0.02
CA SER A 244 7.28 3.96 0.75
C SER A 244 6.18 3.49 1.70
N ARG A 245 6.02 2.17 1.83
CA ARG A 245 5.18 1.52 2.85
C ARG A 245 5.99 0.82 3.93
N THR A 246 7.30 1.00 3.89
CA THR A 246 8.21 0.48 4.89
C THR A 246 9.04 1.61 5.49
N ALA A 247 9.30 1.49 6.78
CA ALA A 247 10.08 2.46 7.52
C ALA A 247 10.92 1.76 8.58
N VAL A 248 11.96 2.44 9.05
CA VAL A 248 12.84 1.95 10.11
C VAL A 248 12.84 2.99 11.22
N VAL A 249 12.70 2.54 12.47
CA VAL A 249 12.75 3.39 13.66
C VAL A 249 13.62 2.72 14.71
N ASP A 250 14.41 3.49 15.44
CA ASP A 250 15.13 3.00 16.62
C ASP A 250 14.16 2.74 17.77
N GLU A 251 14.36 1.67 18.53
CA GLU A 251 13.56 1.46 19.74
C GLU A 251 13.76 2.55 20.80
N GLY A 252 14.98 3.10 20.86
CA GLY A 252 15.31 4.25 21.71
C GLY A 252 14.75 5.59 21.21
N ALA A 253 14.00 5.61 20.10
CA ALA A 253 13.43 6.84 19.57
C ALA A 253 12.47 7.50 20.57
N ALA A 254 12.60 8.82 20.74
CA ALA A 254 11.71 9.59 21.59
C ALA A 254 10.27 9.57 21.05
N ILE A 255 9.29 9.74 21.94
CA ILE A 255 7.89 9.93 21.55
C ILE A 255 7.76 11.17 20.67
N GLY A 256 6.99 11.07 19.58
CA GLY A 256 6.81 12.10 18.56
C GLY A 256 7.84 12.05 17.42
N THR A 257 8.73 11.06 17.41
CA THR A 257 9.69 10.87 16.30
C THR A 257 8.91 10.51 15.03
N VAL A 258 9.13 11.25 13.95
CA VAL A 258 8.52 10.96 12.64
C VAL A 258 9.18 9.75 12.01
N VAL A 259 8.37 8.77 11.62
CA VAL A 259 8.80 7.46 11.09
C VAL A 259 8.59 7.38 9.58
N LEU A 260 7.42 7.81 9.12
CA LEU A 260 7.01 7.76 7.71
C LEU A 260 5.97 8.85 7.44
N THR A 261 5.87 9.32 6.21
CA THR A 261 4.71 10.10 5.76
C THR A 261 3.94 9.26 4.76
N VAL A 262 2.74 8.85 5.14
CA VAL A 262 1.81 8.10 4.30
C VAL A 262 1.25 9.05 3.25
N ALA A 263 1.35 8.66 1.98
CA ALA A 263 0.80 9.44 0.88
C ALA A 263 -0.25 8.62 0.13
N ALA A 264 -1.38 9.25 -0.14
CA ALA A 264 -2.41 8.73 -1.03
C ALA A 264 -3.04 9.90 -1.79
N ALA A 265 -3.53 9.61 -2.99
CA ALA A 265 -4.26 10.56 -3.82
C ALA A 265 -5.56 9.93 -4.29
N ASP A 266 -6.51 10.77 -4.70
CA ASP A 266 -7.69 10.35 -5.44
C ASP A 266 -7.30 9.44 -6.61
N GLY A 267 -8.04 8.35 -6.79
CA GLY A 267 -7.80 7.38 -7.85
C GLY A 267 -8.44 7.77 -9.18
N ASP A 268 -9.44 8.65 -9.16
CA ASP A 268 -10.21 9.02 -10.33
C ASP A 268 -9.51 10.07 -11.21
N SER A 269 -9.92 10.12 -12.48
CA SER A 269 -9.38 11.06 -13.45
C SER A 269 -10.18 12.35 -13.39
N GLY A 270 -9.56 13.47 -13.05
CA GLY A 270 -10.24 14.76 -13.02
C GLY A 270 -9.84 15.63 -11.85
N ALA A 271 -10.82 16.27 -11.23
CA ALA A 271 -10.61 17.17 -10.11
C ALA A 271 -10.39 16.36 -8.83
N ALA A 272 -9.12 16.10 -8.50
CA ALA A 272 -8.74 15.30 -7.35
C ALA A 272 -9.42 15.76 -6.05
N ARG A 273 -10.09 14.83 -5.38
CA ARG A 273 -10.65 15.01 -4.05
C ARG A 273 -9.55 14.97 -2.98
N PRO A 274 -9.68 15.78 -1.91
CA PRO A 274 -8.83 15.65 -0.74
C PRO A 274 -8.96 14.25 -0.12
N VAL A 275 -7.83 13.69 0.32
CA VAL A 275 -7.75 12.40 0.98
C VAL A 275 -7.30 12.61 2.42
N VAL A 276 -7.97 11.94 3.36
CA VAL A 276 -7.59 11.89 4.78
C VAL A 276 -7.23 10.46 5.18
N PHE A 277 -6.46 10.34 6.25
CA PHE A 277 -5.92 9.07 6.73
C PHE A 277 -6.54 8.64 8.05
N GLU A 278 -6.71 7.33 8.22
CA GLU A 278 -7.24 6.73 9.44
C GLU A 278 -6.39 5.50 9.80
N MET A 279 -6.04 5.38 11.07
CA MET A 279 -5.38 4.20 11.61
C MET A 279 -6.41 3.08 11.81
N VAL A 280 -6.23 1.94 11.14
CA VAL A 280 -7.12 0.77 11.26
C VAL A 280 -6.55 -0.24 12.24
N GLU A 281 -5.30 -0.61 12.08
CA GLU A 281 -4.61 -1.58 12.95
C GLU A 281 -3.28 -1.01 13.44
N ASN A 282 -3.09 -1.03 14.75
CA ASN A 282 -1.93 -0.46 15.44
C ASN A 282 -1.61 -1.26 16.71
N PRO A 283 -0.92 -2.40 16.58
CA PRO A 283 -0.59 -3.26 17.72
C PRO A 283 0.19 -2.48 18.79
N GLY A 284 -0.23 -2.60 20.05
CA GLY A 284 0.38 -1.87 21.19
C GLY A 284 0.13 -0.35 21.21
N GLU A 285 -0.49 0.20 20.16
CA GLU A 285 -0.68 1.64 19.93
C GLU A 285 0.64 2.42 20.00
N PHE A 286 1.70 1.85 19.41
CA PHE A 286 3.03 2.45 19.43
C PHE A 286 3.16 3.68 18.53
N PHE A 287 2.26 3.85 17.57
CA PHE A 287 2.31 4.94 16.59
C PHE A 287 1.05 5.81 16.61
N SER A 288 1.19 7.06 16.20
CA SER A 288 0.11 7.98 15.89
C SER A 288 0.20 8.40 14.42
N LEU A 289 -0.94 8.44 13.75
CA LEU A 289 -1.06 8.90 12.37
C LEU A 289 -1.85 10.20 12.34
N ASP A 290 -1.25 11.24 11.78
CA ASP A 290 -1.94 12.50 11.53
C ASP A 290 -2.91 12.36 10.36
N GLU A 291 -4.17 12.73 10.59
CA GLU A 291 -5.27 12.50 9.66
C GLU A 291 -5.13 13.29 8.35
N GLU A 292 -4.60 14.51 8.40
CA GLU A 292 -4.58 15.42 7.25
C GLU A 292 -3.25 15.31 6.48
N THR A 293 -2.13 15.19 7.21
CA THR A 293 -0.79 15.20 6.63
C THR A 293 -0.23 13.81 6.32
N GLY A 294 -0.85 12.76 6.88
CA GLY A 294 -0.37 11.38 6.77
C GLY A 294 0.93 11.12 7.55
N VAL A 295 1.37 12.03 8.43
CA VAL A 295 2.60 11.84 9.21
C VAL A 295 2.39 10.75 10.27
N LEU A 296 3.13 9.67 10.14
CA LEU A 296 3.22 8.59 11.11
C LEU A 296 4.39 8.87 12.07
N SER A 297 4.09 8.90 13.36
CA SER A 297 5.07 9.20 14.43
C SER A 297 4.94 8.24 15.61
N THR A 298 5.98 8.12 16.42
CA THR A 298 5.95 7.31 17.65
C THR A 298 5.01 7.95 18.69
N ALA A 299 4.10 7.16 19.25
CA ALA A 299 3.15 7.59 20.29
C ALA A 299 3.50 7.04 21.68
N LYS A 300 4.22 5.91 21.74
CA LYS A 300 4.70 5.28 22.99
C LYS A 300 6.18 4.93 22.85
N LYS A 301 6.81 4.65 23.98
CA LYS A 301 8.19 4.12 24.00
C LYS A 301 8.18 2.75 23.30
N LEU A 302 9.12 2.57 22.38
CA LEU A 302 9.38 1.30 21.72
C LEU A 302 10.40 0.49 22.53
N ASP A 303 10.25 -0.81 22.46
CA ASP A 303 11.09 -1.81 23.12
C ASP A 303 11.01 -3.07 22.24
N ARG A 304 12.12 -3.40 21.59
CA ARG A 304 12.24 -4.47 20.59
C ARG A 304 12.19 -5.84 21.25
N GLU A 305 12.70 -5.94 22.48
CA GLU A 305 12.76 -7.15 23.30
C GLU A 305 11.37 -7.53 23.85
N SER A 306 10.44 -6.57 23.89
CA SER A 306 9.06 -6.80 24.31
C SER A 306 8.33 -7.83 23.43
N ASP A 307 7.41 -8.61 24.03
CA ASP A 307 6.67 -9.65 23.32
C ASP A 307 5.83 -9.14 22.13
N LEU A 308 5.47 -7.85 22.11
CA LEU A 308 4.70 -7.23 21.03
C LEU A 308 5.56 -6.87 19.80
N VAL A 309 6.87 -6.73 19.98
CA VAL A 309 7.82 -6.33 18.93
C VAL A 309 8.84 -7.44 18.64
N ARG A 310 8.80 -8.54 19.42
CA ARG A 310 9.62 -9.76 19.29
C ARG A 310 9.48 -10.36 17.87
N GLY A 311 10.38 -9.93 16.99
CA GLY A 311 10.31 -10.12 15.54
C GLY A 311 10.93 -8.97 14.75
N GLY A 312 11.16 -7.82 15.40
CA GLY A 312 11.82 -6.65 14.84
C GLY A 312 10.96 -5.85 13.86
N ALA A 313 9.68 -6.17 13.72
CA ALA A 313 8.77 -5.45 12.83
C ALA A 313 7.37 -5.34 13.43
N ILE A 314 6.76 -4.17 13.25
CA ILE A 314 5.37 -3.88 13.60
C ILE A 314 4.61 -3.65 12.30
N HIS A 315 3.52 -4.40 12.11
CA HIS A 315 2.64 -4.25 10.97
C HIS A 315 1.46 -3.36 11.36
N LEU A 316 1.23 -2.32 10.57
CA LEU A 316 0.14 -1.37 10.73
C LEU A 316 -0.75 -1.46 9.51
N THR A 317 -2.05 -1.25 9.67
CA THR A 317 -2.96 -1.07 8.55
C THR A 317 -3.53 0.33 8.62
N VAL A 318 -3.37 1.08 7.54
CA VAL A 318 -3.90 2.45 7.39
C VAL A 318 -4.95 2.47 6.31
N LYS A 319 -5.88 3.41 6.42
CA LYS A 319 -6.96 3.62 5.46
C LYS A 319 -6.90 5.05 4.95
N ALA A 320 -6.92 5.21 3.63
CA ALA A 320 -7.09 6.47 2.94
C ALA A 320 -8.57 6.63 2.57
N VAL A 321 -9.15 7.79 2.84
CA VAL A 321 -10.57 8.08 2.63
C VAL A 321 -10.72 9.41 1.91
N GLU A 322 -11.46 9.43 0.81
CA GLU A 322 -11.79 10.67 0.12
C GLU A 322 -12.81 11.52 0.90
N VAL A 323 -12.67 12.83 0.74
CA VAL A 323 -13.53 13.83 1.38
C VAL A 323 -14.18 14.70 0.32
N GLU A 324 -15.51 14.83 0.40
CA GLU A 324 -16.28 15.74 -0.43
C GLU A 324 -17.06 16.72 0.47
N SER A 325 -16.90 18.02 0.24
CA SER A 325 -17.55 19.07 1.04
C SER A 325 -17.37 18.92 2.56
N GLY A 326 -16.18 18.48 2.99
CA GLY A 326 -15.83 18.25 4.40
C GLY A 326 -16.43 16.98 5.02
N ARG A 327 -17.06 16.10 4.24
CA ARG A 327 -17.58 14.81 4.70
C ARG A 327 -16.75 13.66 4.13
N ARG A 328 -16.34 12.74 4.99
CA ARG A 328 -15.69 11.50 4.59
C ARG A 328 -16.67 10.61 3.83
N LEU A 329 -16.30 10.23 2.62
CA LEU A 329 -17.06 9.30 1.81
C LEU A 329 -16.85 7.87 2.35
N ARG A 330 -17.82 7.00 2.10
CA ARG A 330 -17.77 5.59 2.54
C ARG A 330 -18.19 4.70 1.39
N GLY A 331 -17.35 3.71 1.10
CA GLY A 331 -17.59 2.78 0.01
C GLY A 331 -16.29 2.27 -0.60
N PRO A 332 -16.34 1.12 -1.30
CA PRO A 332 -15.17 0.44 -1.84
C PRO A 332 -14.42 1.24 -2.93
N LEU A 333 -15.06 2.28 -3.46
CA LEU A 333 -14.47 3.17 -4.45
C LEU A 333 -14.01 4.49 -3.86
N THR A 334 -14.23 4.78 -2.59
CA THR A 334 -13.86 6.06 -1.95
C THR A 334 -12.95 5.87 -0.74
N GLU A 335 -12.62 4.63 -0.42
CA GLU A 335 -11.68 4.26 0.63
C GLU A 335 -10.78 3.11 0.18
N ALA A 336 -9.52 3.15 0.59
CA ALA A 336 -8.54 2.11 0.32
C ALA A 336 -7.72 1.83 1.58
N THR A 337 -7.26 0.60 1.74
CA THR A 337 -6.38 0.20 2.84
C THR A 337 -5.00 -0.16 2.33
N ALA A 338 -3.98 0.08 3.16
CA ALA A 338 -2.61 -0.31 2.90
C ALA A 338 -1.93 -0.76 4.19
N ASP A 339 -1.11 -1.80 4.05
CA ASP A 339 -0.26 -2.28 5.13
C ASP A 339 1.08 -1.55 5.11
N ILE A 340 1.49 -1.08 6.28
CA ILE A 340 2.77 -0.43 6.55
C ILE A 340 3.57 -1.34 7.47
N THR A 341 4.84 -1.57 7.11
CA THR A 341 5.76 -2.33 7.96
C THR A 341 6.81 -1.41 8.54
N VAL A 342 6.81 -1.27 9.86
CA VAL A 342 7.83 -0.51 10.59
C VAL A 342 8.82 -1.49 11.21
N THR A 343 10.05 -1.50 10.70
CA THR A 343 11.14 -2.29 11.29
C THR A 343 11.74 -1.53 12.47
N VAL A 344 11.79 -2.17 13.63
CA VAL A 344 12.39 -1.60 14.84
C VAL A 344 13.87 -2.03 14.88
N ARG A 345 14.76 -1.04 14.87
CA ARG A 345 16.20 -1.25 14.97
C ARG A 345 16.58 -1.38 16.44
N ASP A 346 17.39 -2.40 16.69
CA ASP A 346 18.03 -2.72 17.96
C ASP A 346 18.92 -1.57 18.45
N ALA A 347 18.75 -1.20 19.70
CA ALA A 347 19.64 -0.34 20.47
C ALA A 347 20.33 -1.19 21.54
N ASN A 348 21.55 -0.83 21.89
CA ASN A 348 22.31 -1.54 22.91
C ASN A 348 21.90 -1.07 24.31
N ASP A 349 20.79 -1.60 24.83
CA ASP A 349 20.25 -1.23 26.15
C ASP A 349 20.01 -2.41 27.10
N GLU A 350 20.21 -3.66 26.67
CA GLU A 350 20.22 -4.83 27.56
C GLU A 350 21.62 -5.41 27.76
N PRO A 351 22.19 -5.36 28.98
CA PRO A 351 23.49 -5.96 29.24
C PRO A 351 23.44 -7.50 29.22
N PRO A 352 24.57 -8.19 28.99
CA PRO A 352 24.65 -9.63 29.14
C PRO A 352 24.43 -10.01 30.62
N ARG A 353 23.48 -10.89 30.91
CA ARG A 353 23.07 -11.27 32.29
C ARG A 353 23.32 -12.75 32.56
N PHE A 354 23.86 -13.05 33.74
CA PHE A 354 23.97 -14.43 34.24
C PHE A 354 22.60 -14.96 34.73
N SER A 355 22.38 -16.27 34.59
CA SER A 355 21.16 -16.93 35.09
C SER A 355 20.99 -16.83 36.61
N GLN A 356 22.09 -16.65 37.35
CA GLN A 356 22.12 -16.46 38.79
C GLN A 356 23.22 -15.43 39.15
N GLN A 357 23.04 -14.72 40.26
CA GLN A 357 24.06 -13.79 40.78
C GLN A 357 25.16 -14.51 41.56
N GLU A 358 24.85 -15.69 42.10
CA GLU A 358 25.75 -16.49 42.92
C GLU A 358 25.61 -17.97 42.53
N TYR A 359 26.75 -18.64 42.39
CA TYR A 359 26.86 -20.07 42.17
C TYR A 359 27.77 -20.70 43.21
N SER A 360 27.56 -21.97 43.53
CA SER A 360 28.40 -22.69 44.48
C SER A 360 28.60 -24.13 44.06
N THR A 361 29.82 -24.64 44.25
CA THR A 361 30.14 -26.05 44.01
C THR A 361 31.24 -26.51 44.96
N THR A 362 31.28 -27.82 45.18
CA THR A 362 32.34 -28.48 45.95
C THR A 362 33.08 -29.44 45.04
N ILE A 363 34.40 -29.36 45.02
CA ILE A 363 35.27 -30.22 44.23
C ILE A 363 36.27 -30.95 45.10
N SER A 364 36.69 -32.11 44.65
CA SER A 364 37.79 -32.86 45.24
C SER A 364 39.14 -32.19 44.96
N GLU A 365 40.09 -32.23 45.89
CA GLU A 365 41.41 -31.64 45.69
C GLU A 365 42.22 -32.31 44.56
N ASN A 366 41.99 -33.60 44.33
CA ASN A 366 42.60 -34.37 43.24
C ASN A 366 41.91 -34.20 41.87
N LEU A 367 41.03 -33.21 41.74
CA LEU A 367 40.34 -32.92 40.49
C LEU A 367 41.37 -32.66 39.37
N ARG A 368 41.14 -33.27 38.21
CA ARG A 368 42.08 -33.18 37.07
C ARG A 368 41.97 -31.84 36.34
N ASP A 369 43.09 -31.39 35.79
CA ASP A 369 43.14 -30.24 34.90
C ASP A 369 42.22 -30.40 33.69
N GLY A 370 41.61 -29.29 33.28
CA GLY A 370 40.63 -29.20 32.19
C GLY A 370 39.22 -29.66 32.56
N THR A 371 39.01 -30.25 33.74
CA THR A 371 37.67 -30.71 34.13
C THR A 371 36.73 -29.53 34.43
N PRO A 372 35.49 -29.58 33.92
CA PRO A 372 34.48 -28.57 34.24
C PRO A 372 33.95 -28.80 35.65
N LEU A 373 33.76 -27.71 36.39
CA LEU A 373 33.21 -27.74 37.73
C LEU A 373 31.74 -28.21 37.68
N PRO A 374 31.35 -29.21 38.50
CA PRO A 374 30.02 -29.79 38.42
C PRO A 374 28.95 -28.86 39.01
N GLY A 375 27.73 -28.95 38.47
CA GLY A 375 26.52 -28.38 39.10
C GLY A 375 26.32 -26.86 38.99
N LEU A 376 27.17 -26.13 38.25
CA LEU A 376 27.06 -24.67 38.16
C LEU A 376 26.02 -24.18 37.14
N ASN A 377 25.67 -24.95 36.10
CA ASN A 377 24.66 -24.62 35.06
C ASN A 377 24.63 -23.13 34.66
N ILE A 378 25.80 -22.54 34.40
CA ILE A 378 25.92 -21.11 34.13
C ILE A 378 25.41 -20.83 32.73
N LEU A 379 24.46 -19.91 32.62
CA LEU A 379 23.93 -19.41 31.37
C LEU A 379 24.08 -17.90 31.37
N VAL A 380 24.60 -17.33 30.28
CA VAL A 380 24.62 -15.89 30.06
C VAL A 380 23.71 -15.57 28.89
N THR A 381 22.79 -14.63 29.12
CA THR A 381 21.80 -14.18 28.16
C THR A 381 21.87 -12.67 28.00
N ASP A 382 21.97 -12.24 26.75
CA ASP A 382 21.88 -10.87 26.29
C ASP A 382 20.67 -10.80 25.34
N ALA A 383 19.75 -9.88 25.61
CA ALA A 383 18.43 -9.85 24.95
C ALA A 383 18.44 -9.07 23.63
N ASP A 384 19.47 -8.24 23.42
CA ASP A 384 19.69 -7.50 22.18
C ASP A 384 19.90 -8.48 21.00
N VAL A 385 20.04 -7.96 19.78
CA VAL A 385 20.28 -8.76 18.58
C VAL A 385 21.55 -8.34 17.83
N GLY A 386 22.20 -9.33 17.22
CA GLY A 386 23.31 -9.10 16.31
C GLY A 386 24.61 -8.75 17.04
N VAL A 387 25.15 -7.55 16.80
CA VAL A 387 26.44 -7.15 17.37
C VAL A 387 26.35 -6.72 18.83
N SER A 388 25.20 -6.16 19.24
CA SER A 388 24.89 -5.72 20.60
C SER A 388 24.89 -6.92 21.55
N SER A 389 24.24 -8.01 21.16
CA SER A 389 24.18 -9.27 21.94
C SER A 389 25.49 -10.08 22.07
N ALA A 390 26.61 -9.58 21.56
CA ALA A 390 27.86 -10.32 21.48
C ALA A 390 28.81 -9.96 22.63
N PHE A 391 29.04 -10.91 23.52
CA PHE A 391 29.78 -10.69 24.76
C PHE A 391 30.99 -11.62 24.91
N THR A 392 31.91 -11.20 25.75
CA THR A 392 33.03 -11.98 26.26
C THR A 392 32.85 -12.24 27.75
N VAL A 393 33.30 -13.40 28.21
CA VAL A 393 33.27 -13.77 29.62
C VAL A 393 34.67 -14.09 30.09
N ARG A 394 35.03 -13.51 31.23
CA ARG A 394 36.33 -13.70 31.88
C ARG A 394 36.18 -13.80 33.39
N LEU A 395 37.21 -14.37 34.01
CA LEU A 395 37.40 -14.26 35.45
C LEU A 395 38.13 -12.95 35.74
N LEU A 396 37.71 -12.22 36.78
CA LEU A 396 38.42 -11.00 37.15
C LEU A 396 39.87 -11.28 37.58
N ASP A 397 40.08 -12.41 38.26
CA ASP A 397 41.41 -12.91 38.63
C ASP A 397 41.82 -14.10 37.74
N GLU A 398 42.53 -13.80 36.66
CA GLU A 398 43.04 -14.80 35.71
C GLU A 398 44.32 -15.52 36.22
N THR A 399 44.87 -15.07 37.36
CA THR A 399 46.06 -15.70 37.97
C THR A 399 45.70 -16.91 38.85
N GLY A 400 44.42 -17.08 39.16
CA GLY A 400 43.90 -18.24 39.88
C GLY A 400 43.93 -19.55 39.07
N PRO A 401 43.68 -20.71 39.72
CA PRO A 401 43.76 -22.02 39.07
C PRO A 401 42.56 -22.34 38.17
N PHE A 402 41.66 -21.39 37.90
CA PHE A 402 40.42 -21.60 37.15
C PHE A 402 40.41 -20.84 35.83
N SER A 403 39.65 -21.36 34.86
CA SER A 403 39.37 -20.70 33.59
C SER A 403 37.88 -20.81 33.24
N VAL A 404 37.41 -20.01 32.29
CA VAL A 404 36.05 -20.08 31.75
C VAL A 404 36.08 -20.53 30.29
N GLU A 405 35.18 -21.44 29.91
CA GLU A 405 35.03 -21.90 28.53
C GLU A 405 33.54 -22.11 28.17
N PRO A 406 33.05 -21.59 27.03
CA PRO A 406 33.76 -20.66 26.13
C PRO A 406 33.97 -19.28 26.76
N SER A 407 34.94 -18.50 26.27
CA SER A 407 35.19 -17.12 26.73
C SER A 407 34.39 -16.06 25.95
N SER A 408 33.52 -16.49 25.03
CA SER A 408 32.64 -15.61 24.26
C SER A 408 31.31 -16.29 23.94
N GLY A 409 30.30 -15.46 23.66
CA GLY A 409 28.95 -15.89 23.34
C GLY A 409 28.19 -14.83 22.52
N THR A 410 27.02 -15.19 22.04
CA THR A 410 26.09 -14.26 21.38
C THR A 410 24.66 -14.63 21.72
N GLY A 411 23.86 -13.65 22.14
CA GLY A 411 22.49 -13.88 22.62
C GLY A 411 22.50 -14.74 23.89
N SER A 412 22.32 -16.05 23.74
CA SER A 412 22.29 -17.00 24.87
C SER A 412 23.40 -18.03 24.75
N SER A 413 24.29 -18.11 25.74
CA SER A 413 25.44 -19.03 25.74
C SER A 413 25.62 -19.68 27.11
N ALA A 414 25.73 -21.01 27.12
CA ALA A 414 26.05 -21.79 28.31
C ALA A 414 27.57 -21.82 28.53
N LEU A 415 27.98 -21.69 29.79
CA LEU A 415 29.39 -21.54 30.18
C LEU A 415 29.78 -22.59 31.22
N SER A 416 31.04 -22.98 31.19
CA SER A 416 31.66 -23.84 32.19
C SER A 416 32.87 -23.15 32.80
N VAL A 417 32.98 -23.18 34.13
CA VAL A 417 34.23 -22.89 34.82
C VAL A 417 35.00 -24.20 34.91
N ARG A 418 36.31 -24.18 34.63
CA ARG A 418 37.18 -25.36 34.63
C ARG A 418 38.37 -25.16 35.55
N LEU A 419 38.90 -26.24 36.08
CA LEU A 419 40.22 -26.23 36.73
C LEU A 419 41.30 -26.16 35.65
N ALA A 420 42.00 -25.03 35.54
CA ALA A 420 43.05 -24.79 34.56
C ALA A 420 44.45 -25.21 35.06
N ARG A 421 44.70 -25.11 36.37
CA ARG A 421 45.98 -25.47 37.00
C ARG A 421 45.73 -26.21 38.31
N GLY A 422 45.94 -27.51 38.32
CA GLY A 422 45.88 -28.37 39.50
C GLY A 422 47.15 -29.21 39.69
N PRO A 423 47.10 -30.23 40.58
CA PRO A 423 46.01 -30.49 41.54
C PRO A 423 45.94 -29.40 42.62
N LEU A 424 44.79 -29.30 43.28
CA LEU A 424 44.63 -28.46 44.47
C LEU A 424 45.10 -29.25 45.70
N ASP A 425 45.44 -28.53 46.77
CA ASP A 425 45.97 -29.06 48.03
C ASP A 425 45.10 -28.52 49.18
N TYR A 426 44.24 -29.36 49.75
CA TYR A 426 43.33 -28.98 50.82
C TYR A 426 44.08 -28.64 52.13
N GLU A 427 45.24 -29.25 52.37
CA GLU A 427 46.10 -28.97 53.51
C GLU A 427 46.63 -27.53 53.46
N ASN A 428 46.72 -26.93 52.28
CA ASN A 428 47.01 -25.51 52.11
C ASN A 428 45.77 -24.65 52.41
N PRO A 429 45.76 -23.86 53.50
CA PRO A 429 44.58 -23.07 53.89
C PRO A 429 44.11 -22.07 52.81
N ASN A 430 45.03 -21.62 51.94
CA ASN A 430 44.72 -20.69 50.85
C ASN A 430 44.03 -21.36 49.65
N GLN A 431 43.91 -22.70 49.64
CA GLN A 431 43.30 -23.46 48.54
C GLN A 431 42.01 -24.18 48.96
N ARG A 432 41.58 -24.08 50.21
CA ARG A 432 40.34 -24.72 50.71
C ARG A 432 39.06 -24.13 50.11
N LYS A 433 39.11 -22.85 49.72
CA LYS A 433 37.96 -22.12 49.20
C LYS A 433 38.41 -21.03 48.25
N PHE A 434 37.74 -20.95 47.11
CA PHE A 434 37.92 -19.89 46.13
C PHE A 434 36.62 -19.14 45.92
N ILE A 435 36.70 -17.81 45.79
CA ILE A 435 35.58 -16.96 45.41
C ILE A 435 35.98 -16.31 44.10
N LEU A 436 35.36 -16.76 43.02
CA LEU A 436 35.64 -16.31 41.66
C LEU A 436 34.60 -15.27 41.27
N LEU A 437 35.04 -14.17 40.65
CA LEU A 437 34.13 -13.19 40.06
C LEU A 437 34.15 -13.36 38.54
N LEU A 438 33.02 -13.80 37.98
CA LEU A 438 32.77 -13.81 36.55
C LEU A 438 32.35 -12.42 36.11
N VAL A 439 32.87 -11.98 34.97
CA VAL A 439 32.50 -10.72 34.30
C VAL A 439 32.08 -11.07 32.89
N ALA A 440 30.83 -10.79 32.55
CA ALA A 440 30.34 -10.81 31.17
C ALA A 440 30.27 -9.37 30.68
N GLU A 441 30.91 -9.08 29.55
CA GLU A 441 31.03 -7.74 28.98
C GLU A 441 30.83 -7.81 27.46
N GLU A 442 30.04 -6.90 26.91
CA GLU A 442 29.87 -6.76 25.47
C GLU A 442 31.21 -6.52 24.77
N SER A 443 31.36 -7.10 23.58
CA SER A 443 32.66 -7.18 22.91
C SER A 443 32.75 -6.33 21.64
N ARG A 444 31.61 -6.00 21.04
CA ARG A 444 31.52 -5.37 19.71
C ARG A 444 30.82 -4.02 19.68
N THR A 445 30.48 -3.47 20.84
CA THR A 445 29.84 -2.16 21.00
C THR A 445 30.84 -1.12 21.58
N PRO A 446 30.64 0.18 21.30
CA PRO A 446 31.47 1.24 21.87
C PRO A 446 31.15 1.49 23.36
N ASP A 447 29.88 1.52 23.72
CA ASP A 447 29.39 1.72 25.09
C ASP A 447 29.07 0.37 25.74
N ARG A 448 30.13 -0.41 25.99
CA ARG A 448 30.00 -1.80 26.46
C ARG A 448 29.31 -1.89 27.80
N LEU A 449 28.20 -2.62 27.86
CA LEU A 449 27.59 -2.98 29.14
C LEU A 449 28.20 -4.28 29.67
N ALA A 450 28.18 -4.40 31.00
CA ALA A 450 28.76 -5.55 31.69
C ALA A 450 27.97 -5.93 32.94
N THR A 451 27.96 -7.21 33.27
CA THR A 451 27.47 -7.72 34.56
C THR A 451 28.46 -8.67 35.19
N THR A 452 28.27 -8.94 36.48
CA THR A 452 29.13 -9.83 37.25
C THR A 452 28.32 -10.85 38.04
N ALA A 453 28.87 -12.06 38.21
CA ALA A 453 28.35 -13.09 39.09
C ALA A 453 29.47 -13.73 39.90
N THR A 454 29.16 -14.27 41.08
CA THR A 454 30.15 -14.93 41.93
C THR A 454 30.04 -16.44 41.87
N VAL A 455 31.17 -17.14 41.86
CA VAL A 455 31.25 -18.60 41.96
C VAL A 455 32.08 -18.96 43.18
N THR A 456 31.45 -19.58 44.16
CA THR A 456 32.12 -20.12 45.35
C THR A 456 32.50 -21.57 45.12
N VAL A 457 33.80 -21.87 45.12
CA VAL A 457 34.33 -23.22 44.99
C VAL A 457 34.91 -23.66 46.32
N ALA A 458 34.30 -24.65 46.95
CA ALA A 458 34.87 -25.32 48.12
C ALA A 458 35.68 -26.53 47.69
N VAL A 459 36.82 -26.78 48.34
CA VAL A 459 37.62 -27.98 48.12
C VAL A 459 37.32 -28.96 49.25
N SER A 460 37.04 -30.21 48.90
CA SER A 460 36.88 -31.32 49.84
C SER A 460 38.18 -32.08 49.99
N ASP A 461 38.54 -32.28 51.25
CA ASP A 461 39.66 -33.09 51.73
C ASP A 461 39.59 -34.55 51.26
N LEU A 462 40.72 -35.11 50.86
CA LEU A 462 40.93 -36.52 50.61
C LEU A 462 42.00 -37.10 51.52
N ASN A 463 41.95 -38.41 51.66
CA ASN A 463 42.86 -39.17 52.50
C ASN A 463 44.20 -39.44 51.80
N ASP A 464 44.98 -38.41 51.48
CA ASP A 464 46.20 -38.52 50.66
C ASP A 464 47.53 -38.33 51.42
N ASN A 465 47.50 -37.77 52.64
CA ASN A 465 48.66 -37.74 53.52
C ASN A 465 48.67 -38.96 54.46
N PRO A 466 49.78 -39.71 54.60
CA PRO A 466 49.86 -40.80 55.58
C PRO A 466 50.19 -40.26 56.99
N PRO A 467 49.74 -40.94 58.06
CA PRO A 467 50.12 -40.57 59.41
C PRO A 467 51.63 -40.76 59.62
N ARG A 468 52.26 -39.82 60.32
CA ARG A 468 53.70 -39.80 60.60
C ARG A 468 53.96 -39.62 62.08
N PHE A 469 54.80 -40.47 62.65
CA PHE A 469 55.25 -40.30 64.03
C PHE A 469 56.02 -39.00 64.22
N SER A 470 55.88 -38.39 65.40
CA SER A 470 56.59 -37.16 65.79
C SER A 470 58.10 -37.37 66.00
N GLN A 471 58.54 -38.62 66.13
CA GLN A 471 59.94 -39.00 66.38
C GLN A 471 60.27 -40.27 65.57
N ASP A 472 61.52 -40.39 65.12
CA ASP A 472 62.01 -41.59 64.41
C ASP A 472 62.14 -42.80 65.34
N ALA A 473 62.37 -42.56 66.64
CA ALA A 473 62.45 -43.58 67.66
C ALA A 473 62.01 -43.02 69.03
N TYR A 474 61.30 -43.85 69.79
CA TYR A 474 60.88 -43.57 71.16
C TYR A 474 61.68 -44.45 72.13
N VAL A 475 62.42 -43.83 73.04
CA VAL A 475 63.22 -44.53 74.06
C VAL A 475 62.69 -44.20 75.44
N ALA A 476 62.44 -45.23 76.25
CA ALA A 476 61.94 -45.09 77.61
C ALA A 476 62.58 -46.13 78.53
N GLN A 477 62.58 -45.84 79.83
CA GLN A 477 63.06 -46.74 80.87
C GLN A 477 61.91 -47.06 81.82
N VAL A 478 61.79 -48.32 82.22
CA VAL A 478 60.77 -48.79 83.16
C VAL A 478 61.44 -49.69 84.19
N SER A 479 61.07 -49.54 85.46
CA SER A 479 61.54 -50.43 86.52
C SER A 479 60.82 -51.77 86.41
N GLU A 480 61.51 -52.89 86.56
CA GLU A 480 60.88 -54.22 86.56
C GLU A 480 59.84 -54.42 87.67
N MET A 481 59.98 -53.66 88.78
CA MET A 481 59.02 -53.66 89.88
C MET A 481 57.78 -52.77 89.60
N SER A 482 57.68 -52.19 88.41
CA SER A 482 56.56 -51.29 88.08
C SER A 482 55.24 -52.08 88.05
N PRO A 483 54.21 -51.65 88.81
CA PRO A 483 52.92 -52.33 88.79
C PRO A 483 52.25 -52.23 87.41
N PRO A 484 51.35 -53.16 87.07
CA PRO A 484 50.54 -53.07 85.85
C PRO A 484 49.81 -51.72 85.74
N GLY A 485 49.76 -51.17 84.52
CA GLY A 485 49.19 -49.84 84.25
C GLY A 485 50.15 -48.68 84.48
N THR A 486 51.40 -48.93 84.92
CA THR A 486 52.44 -47.88 84.97
C THR A 486 52.71 -47.35 83.56
N ILE A 487 52.61 -46.03 83.38
CA ILE A 487 52.88 -45.35 82.10
C ILE A 487 54.39 -45.36 81.84
N ILE A 488 54.78 -45.84 80.66
CA ILE A 488 56.17 -45.94 80.23
C ILE A 488 56.51 -44.74 79.35
N THR A 489 55.70 -44.51 78.31
CA THR A 489 55.86 -43.41 77.36
C THR A 489 54.55 -43.18 76.62
N THR A 490 54.45 -42.05 75.92
CA THR A 490 53.35 -41.75 75.01
C THR A 490 53.92 -41.48 73.63
N VAL A 491 53.57 -42.33 72.67
CA VAL A 491 53.91 -42.07 71.27
C VAL A 491 52.88 -41.11 70.66
N SER A 492 53.31 -40.31 69.69
CA SER A 492 52.41 -39.43 68.95
C SER A 492 52.69 -39.50 67.46
N ALA A 493 51.64 -39.47 66.66
CA ALA A 493 51.68 -39.31 65.23
C ALA A 493 50.79 -38.14 64.83
N GLY A 494 51.22 -37.39 63.82
CA GLY A 494 50.44 -36.38 63.14
C GLY A 494 49.96 -36.89 61.80
N ASP A 495 48.83 -36.38 61.33
CA ASP A 495 48.36 -36.53 59.97
C ASP A 495 47.90 -35.14 59.49
N ARG A 496 48.20 -34.81 58.23
CA ARG A 496 47.95 -33.47 57.69
C ARG A 496 46.52 -33.32 57.20
N ASP A 497 45.87 -34.43 56.83
CA ASP A 497 44.46 -34.46 56.43
C ASP A 497 43.57 -33.98 57.59
N SER A 498 42.29 -33.69 57.34
CA SER A 498 41.35 -33.18 58.33
C SER A 498 40.35 -34.24 58.83
N GLY A 499 39.76 -33.98 60.00
CA GLY A 499 38.74 -34.84 60.62
C GLY A 499 39.19 -36.30 60.76
N LEU A 500 38.35 -37.21 60.28
CA LEU A 500 38.58 -38.67 60.32
C LEU A 500 39.69 -39.15 59.38
N PHE A 501 40.07 -38.39 58.35
CA PHE A 501 41.23 -38.72 57.51
C PHE A 501 42.55 -38.33 58.20
N GLY A 502 42.48 -37.33 59.08
CA GLY A 502 43.59 -36.79 59.85
C GLY A 502 43.73 -37.33 61.27
N LEU A 503 44.04 -36.42 62.20
CA LEU A 503 44.33 -36.71 63.61
C LEU A 503 43.24 -37.52 64.33
N GLU A 504 41.95 -37.29 64.04
CA GLU A 504 40.85 -37.99 64.71
C GLU A 504 40.74 -39.47 64.29
N GLY A 505 41.31 -39.81 63.13
CA GLY A 505 41.33 -41.16 62.58
C GLY A 505 42.54 -42.01 62.99
N ILE A 506 43.51 -41.44 63.71
CA ILE A 506 44.77 -42.14 64.06
C ILE A 506 44.51 -43.25 65.09
N VAL A 507 45.05 -44.44 64.80
CA VAL A 507 44.98 -45.62 65.67
C VAL A 507 46.38 -46.22 65.86
N TYR A 508 46.79 -46.37 67.11
CA TYR A 508 48.07 -46.98 67.48
C TYR A 508 47.95 -48.47 67.78
N GLN A 509 48.94 -49.25 67.35
CA GLN A 509 49.06 -50.68 67.66
C GLN A 509 50.50 -51.03 68.01
N LEU A 510 50.68 -51.91 68.98
CA LEU A 510 51.99 -52.39 69.44
C LEU A 510 52.22 -53.83 68.95
N SER A 511 53.40 -54.09 68.41
CA SER A 511 53.83 -55.41 67.94
C SER A 511 55.33 -55.63 68.25
N GLY A 512 55.81 -56.86 68.07
CA GLY A 512 57.22 -57.23 68.30
C GLY A 512 57.41 -58.29 69.39
N ALA A 513 58.65 -58.74 69.59
CA ALA A 513 58.96 -59.75 70.59
C ALA A 513 58.92 -59.15 72.01
N GLY A 514 58.10 -59.73 72.89
CA GLY A 514 57.87 -59.20 74.24
C GLY A 514 56.78 -58.13 74.32
N SER A 515 56.05 -57.85 73.23
CA SER A 515 54.96 -56.87 73.23
C SER A 515 53.81 -57.26 74.17
N GLU A 516 53.63 -58.55 74.47
CA GLU A 516 52.63 -59.06 75.43
C GLU A 516 52.86 -58.57 76.87
N ARG A 517 54.04 -58.04 77.16
CA ARG A 517 54.38 -57.43 78.46
C ARG A 517 53.94 -55.97 78.57
N PHE A 518 53.39 -55.41 77.50
CA PHE A 518 52.99 -54.01 77.41
C PHE A 518 51.63 -53.88 76.75
N THR A 519 50.92 -52.78 77.01
CA THR A 519 49.70 -52.43 76.28
C THR A 519 49.78 -50.99 75.80
N ILE A 520 49.21 -50.72 74.63
CA ILE A 520 49.10 -49.37 74.08
C ILE A 520 47.63 -48.97 74.00
N ASP A 521 47.31 -47.75 74.41
CA ASP A 521 46.00 -47.17 74.17
C ASP A 521 45.88 -46.78 72.68
N PRO A 522 44.90 -47.35 71.94
CA PRO A 522 44.81 -47.18 70.50
C PRO A 522 44.46 -45.75 70.07
N ARG A 523 43.97 -44.87 70.95
CA ARG A 523 43.61 -43.48 70.62
C ARG A 523 44.63 -42.47 71.12
N THR A 524 45.19 -42.70 72.30
CA THR A 524 46.11 -41.74 72.94
C THR A 524 47.59 -42.07 72.69
N GLY A 525 47.92 -43.27 72.22
CA GLY A 525 49.30 -43.70 72.02
C GLY A 525 50.07 -43.94 73.31
N THR A 526 49.39 -43.99 74.46
CA THR A 526 50.02 -44.21 75.77
C THR A 526 50.38 -45.69 75.94
N VAL A 527 51.66 -45.97 76.17
CA VAL A 527 52.18 -47.32 76.41
C VAL A 527 52.35 -47.54 77.92
N VAL A 528 51.76 -48.62 78.43
CA VAL A 528 51.80 -48.99 79.84
C VAL A 528 52.27 -50.44 80.04
N VAL A 529 52.68 -50.77 81.26
CA VAL A 529 52.98 -52.17 81.66
C VAL A 529 51.70 -53.00 81.58
N ALA A 530 51.74 -54.14 80.89
CA ALA A 530 50.57 -55.01 80.74
C ALA A 530 50.12 -55.62 82.09
N PRO A 531 48.84 -56.02 82.20
CA PRO A 531 48.34 -56.81 83.33
C PRO A 531 49.20 -58.04 83.59
N CYS A 532 49.73 -58.18 84.81
CA CYS A 532 50.55 -59.32 85.20
C CYS A 532 50.55 -59.50 86.73
N ASP A 533 50.67 -60.76 87.19
CA ASP A 533 50.40 -61.12 88.60
C ASP A 533 51.65 -61.06 89.52
N THR A 534 52.85 -61.01 88.94
CA THR A 534 54.14 -61.12 89.67
C THR A 534 55.17 -60.07 89.23
N PRO A 535 54.97 -58.76 89.52
CA PRO A 535 55.93 -57.71 89.13
C PRO A 535 57.36 -58.03 89.58
N GLY A 536 58.34 -57.83 88.69
CA GLY A 536 59.75 -58.16 88.92
C GLY A 536 60.10 -59.65 88.82
N ALA A 537 59.17 -60.51 88.36
CA ALA A 537 59.46 -61.93 88.10
C ALA A 537 58.71 -62.45 86.85
N PRO A 538 59.22 -63.47 86.13
CA PRO A 538 58.52 -64.06 84.99
C PRO A 538 57.15 -64.62 85.42
N PRO A 539 56.04 -64.35 84.69
CA PRO A 539 55.94 -63.83 83.34
C PRO A 539 55.62 -62.30 83.26
N CYS A 540 56.11 -61.46 84.18
CA CYS A 540 56.11 -60.00 84.05
C CYS A 540 57.43 -59.49 83.43
N ILE A 541 57.59 -58.18 83.30
CA ILE A 541 58.91 -57.58 83.01
C ILE A 541 59.90 -57.99 84.12
N ASP A 542 61.03 -58.53 83.72
CA ASP A 542 62.09 -59.06 84.60
C ASP A 542 63.44 -58.80 83.92
N TYR A 543 64.26 -57.97 84.55
CA TYR A 543 65.52 -57.49 84.01
C TYR A 543 66.56 -58.61 83.90
N GLU A 544 66.54 -59.59 84.80
CA GLU A 544 67.44 -60.74 84.74
C GLU A 544 67.14 -61.63 83.53
N THR A 545 65.87 -61.74 83.13
CA THR A 545 65.44 -62.53 81.97
C THR A 545 65.61 -61.77 80.66
N GLN A 546 65.16 -60.51 80.59
CA GLN A 546 65.24 -59.70 79.38
C GLN A 546 65.46 -58.23 79.74
N ARG A 547 66.65 -57.73 79.42
CA ARG A 547 67.07 -56.35 79.73
C ARG A 547 66.47 -55.30 78.80
N ASP A 548 66.36 -55.65 77.52
CA ASP A 548 65.95 -54.74 76.46
C ASP A 548 64.74 -55.29 75.71
N TYR A 549 63.77 -54.42 75.45
CA TYR A 549 62.58 -54.71 74.65
C TYR A 549 62.60 -53.83 73.40
N PHE A 550 62.69 -54.45 72.22
CA PHE A 550 62.60 -53.78 70.93
C PHE A 550 61.20 -53.98 70.37
N LEU A 551 60.35 -52.99 70.60
CA LEU A 551 58.94 -53.00 70.19
C LEU A 551 58.75 -52.18 68.92
N THR A 552 57.86 -52.64 68.05
CA THR A 552 57.42 -51.89 66.87
C THR A 552 56.07 -51.26 67.19
N VAL A 553 55.96 -49.95 67.01
CA VAL A 553 54.68 -49.25 67.09
C VAL A 553 54.22 -48.93 65.68
N GLU A 554 53.04 -49.42 65.33
CA GLU A 554 52.38 -49.16 64.07
C GLU A 554 51.30 -48.10 64.27
N VAL A 555 51.27 -47.14 63.36
CA VAL A 555 50.17 -46.18 63.26
C VAL A 555 49.38 -46.49 61.99
N ARG A 556 48.07 -46.60 62.13
CA ARG A 556 47.15 -46.76 61.00
C ARG A 556 45.99 -45.82 61.16
N ARG A 557 45.28 -45.57 60.07
CA ARG A 557 44.01 -44.86 60.12
C ARG A 557 42.88 -45.86 60.37
N TRP A 558 41.87 -45.45 61.12
CA TRP A 558 40.63 -46.21 61.25
C TRP A 558 40.05 -46.40 59.84
N ALA A 559 39.95 -47.65 59.37
CA ALA A 559 39.33 -47.92 58.09
C ALA A 559 37.88 -47.45 58.15
N VAL A 560 37.56 -46.37 57.43
CA VAL A 560 36.18 -46.13 57.03
C VAL A 560 35.83 -47.33 56.16
N ALA A 561 35.00 -48.23 56.67
CA ALA A 561 34.49 -49.35 55.89
C ALA A 561 33.98 -48.77 54.56
N SER A 562 34.59 -49.19 53.45
CA SER A 562 34.19 -48.76 52.13
C SER A 562 32.70 -49.09 51.97
N GLY A 563 31.87 -48.05 51.99
CA GLY A 563 30.47 -48.14 51.65
C GLY A 563 30.37 -48.81 50.30
N SER A 564 29.69 -49.94 50.28
CA SER A 564 29.25 -50.63 49.08
C SER A 564 28.58 -49.62 48.13
N THR A 565 29.21 -49.32 47.01
CA THR A 565 28.52 -48.72 45.87
C THR A 565 27.53 -49.75 45.35
N SER A 566 26.25 -49.51 45.60
CA SER A 566 25.15 -50.22 44.94
C SER A 566 25.19 -49.90 43.45
N SER A 567 25.67 -50.85 42.65
CA SER A 567 25.31 -50.96 41.24
C SER A 567 23.89 -51.51 41.17
N ASP A 568 22.89 -50.63 41.07
CA ASP A 568 21.59 -50.96 40.49
C ASP A 568 20.86 -49.67 40.11
N CYS A 569 20.79 -49.41 38.80
CA CYS A 569 19.64 -48.85 38.10
C CYS A 569 19.95 -48.87 36.59
N GLN A 570 19.68 -50.02 35.96
CA GLN A 570 19.05 -50.05 34.64
C GLN A 570 17.55 -49.80 34.84
N GLY A 571 16.98 -48.97 33.98
CA GLY A 571 15.56 -48.61 33.95
C GLY A 571 15.34 -47.40 33.06
#